data_AF-A0AAN8UFC4-F1
#
_entry.id   AF-A0AAN8UFC4-F1
#
_cell.length_a   1.000
_cell.length_b   1.000
_cell.length_c   1.000
_cell.angle_alpha   90.00
_cell.angle_beta   90.00
_cell.angle_gamma   90.00
#
_symmetry.space_group_name_H-M   'P 1'
#
loop_
_entity.id
_entity.type
_entity.pdbx_description
1 polymer ?
#
loop_
_entity_poly.entity_id
_entity_poly.type
_entity_poly.pdbx_seq_one_letter_code
_entity_poly.pdbx_strand_id
1 'polypeptide(L)'
;MQRAVFKYDAPNPNGGFPHSVYLLPNYWSFIKCDLRRAERIANPNQGAGKGFEFVLKKSQPYFFACGEHGGIHCNNGTMKFVVMPLKRWPF
;
A
#
# COMPACT_ATOMS: atom_id res chain seq x y z
N MET A 1 3.83 -3.05 18.64
CA MET A 1 4.20 -2.50 17.32
C MET A 1 2.92 -2.13 16.59
N GLN A 2 2.90 -0.99 15.90
CA GLN A 2 1.72 -0.54 15.14
C GLN A 2 1.56 -1.37 13.86
N ARG A 3 0.32 -1.57 13.40
CA ARG A 3 -0.02 -2.40 12.24
C ARG A 3 -0.94 -1.61 11.31
N ALA A 4 -0.78 -1.79 10.01
CA ALA A 4 -1.69 -1.30 8.99
C ALA A 4 -2.37 -2.51 8.32
N VAL A 5 -3.70 -2.50 8.23
CA VAL A 5 -4.48 -3.56 7.58
C VAL A 5 -5.07 -3.01 6.29
N PHE A 6 -4.75 -3.66 5.18
CA PHE A 6 -5.23 -3.32 3.85
C PHE A 6 -6.35 -4.27 3.46
N LYS A 7 -7.54 -3.71 3.21
CA LYS A 7 -8.71 -4.46 2.73
C LYS A 7 -9.10 -3.97 1.35
N TYR A 8 -9.29 -4.92 0.44
CA TYR A 8 -9.71 -4.68 -0.93
C TYR A 8 -10.28 -5.97 -1.49
N ASP A 9 -11.18 -5.84 -2.46
CA ASP A 9 -11.87 -6.99 -3.04
C ASP A 9 -10.90 -7.88 -3.82
N ALA A 10 -11.15 -9.19 -3.77
CA ALA A 10 -10.46 -10.13 -4.64
C ALA A 10 -10.83 -9.84 -6.11
N PRO A 11 -9.92 -10.11 -7.07
CA PRO A 11 -10.21 -9.97 -8.48
C PRO A 11 -11.47 -10.74 -8.84
N ASN A 12 -12.43 -10.07 -9.47
CA ASN A 12 -13.60 -10.74 -9.99
C ASN A 12 -13.94 -10.20 -11.40
N PRO A 13 -14.53 -11.04 -12.28
CA PRO A 13 -14.74 -10.66 -13.68
C PRO A 13 -15.58 -9.40 -13.90
N ASN A 14 -16.40 -9.02 -12.90
CA ASN A 14 -17.34 -7.90 -12.97
C ASN A 14 -16.90 -6.70 -12.08
N GLY A 15 -15.75 -6.78 -11.42
CA GLY A 15 -15.47 -6.04 -10.19
C GLY A 15 -14.41 -4.96 -10.32
N GLY A 16 -14.31 -4.35 -11.48
CA GLY A 16 -13.29 -3.35 -11.77
C GLY A 16 -11.87 -3.93 -11.77
N PHE A 17 -10.90 -3.03 -11.65
CA PHE A 17 -9.49 -3.40 -11.68
C PHE A 17 -9.05 -4.04 -10.35
N PRO A 18 -8.20 -5.09 -10.40
CA PRO A 18 -7.63 -5.66 -9.18
C PRO A 18 -6.82 -4.62 -8.41
N HIS A 19 -6.62 -4.87 -7.11
CA HIS A 19 -5.84 -4.01 -6.24
C HIS A 19 -4.71 -4.80 -5.60
N SER A 20 -3.58 -4.16 -5.37
CA SER A 20 -2.44 -4.75 -4.66
C SER A 20 -1.80 -3.69 -3.78
N VAL A 21 -0.87 -4.11 -2.92
CA VAL A 21 -0.13 -3.18 -2.07
C VAL A 21 1.34 -3.25 -2.41
N TYR A 22 1.88 -2.11 -2.81
CA TYR A 22 3.29 -1.90 -3.06
C TYR A 22 3.86 -0.95 -1.99
N LEU A 23 5.05 -1.27 -1.51
CA LEU A 23 5.85 -0.40 -0.65
C LEU A 23 6.91 0.29 -1.52
N LEU A 24 6.82 1.62 -1.61
CA LEU A 24 7.76 2.42 -2.39
C LEU A 24 8.98 2.79 -1.53
N PRO A 25 10.18 2.84 -2.15
CA PRO A 25 11.42 2.99 -1.40
C PRO A 25 11.63 4.40 -0.84
N ASN A 26 10.99 5.41 -1.43
CA ASN A 26 11.18 6.81 -1.04
C ASN A 26 10.04 7.73 -1.54
N TYR A 27 10.06 8.97 -1.06
CA TYR A 27 9.07 10.00 -1.39
C TYR A 27 9.03 10.34 -2.90
N TRP A 28 10.17 10.34 -3.61
CA TRP A 28 10.19 10.64 -5.04
C TRP A 28 9.49 9.57 -5.86
N SER A 29 9.75 8.30 -5.56
CA SER A 29 9.03 7.17 -6.17
C SER A 29 7.54 7.24 -5.85
N PHE A 30 7.18 7.61 -4.61
CA PHE A 30 5.78 7.82 -4.20
C PHE A 30 5.08 8.91 -5.01
N ILE A 31 5.66 10.10 -5.13
CA ILE A 31 5.04 11.21 -5.85
C ILE A 31 4.86 10.88 -7.33
N LYS A 32 5.87 10.28 -7.96
CA LYS A 32 5.85 9.93 -9.39
C LYS A 32 5.16 8.60 -9.70
N CYS A 33 4.72 7.85 -8.68
CA CYS A 33 4.24 6.48 -8.84
C CYS A 33 5.21 5.57 -9.61
N ASP A 34 6.51 5.74 -9.36
CA ASP A 34 7.56 4.92 -9.97
C ASP A 34 7.69 3.59 -9.23
N LEU A 35 7.08 2.55 -9.82
CA LEU A 35 6.99 1.21 -9.24
C LEU A 35 8.18 0.30 -9.54
N ARG A 36 9.17 0.75 -10.34
CA ARG A 36 10.29 -0.11 -10.79
C ARG A 36 11.12 -0.71 -9.66
N ARG A 37 11.17 -0.01 -8.52
CA ARG A 37 11.87 -0.44 -7.28
C ARG A 37 10.92 -0.63 -6.11
N ALA A 38 9.62 -0.66 -6.36
CA ALA A 38 8.63 -0.87 -5.33
C ALA A 38 8.48 -2.36 -5.04
N GLU A 39 8.36 -2.71 -3.76
CA GLU A 39 8.17 -4.09 -3.33
C GLU A 39 6.67 -4.40 -3.28
N ARG A 40 6.21 -5.43 -4.00
CA ARG A 40 4.83 -5.90 -3.87
C ARG A 40 4.68 -6.70 -2.57
N ILE A 41 4.17 -6.05 -1.53
CA ILE A 41 3.98 -6.66 -0.22
C ILE A 41 2.66 -7.44 -0.11
N ALA A 42 1.67 -7.12 -0.95
CA ALA A 42 0.41 -7.86 -1.03
C ALA A 42 -0.07 -8.00 -2.47
N ASN A 43 -0.46 -9.20 -2.87
CA ASN A 43 -1.05 -9.51 -4.17
C ASN A 43 -2.59 -9.33 -4.16
N PRO A 44 -3.25 -9.39 -5.32
CA PRO A 44 -4.67 -9.12 -5.42
C PRO A 44 -5.62 -9.99 -4.58
N ASN A 45 -5.22 -11.19 -4.21
CA ASN A 45 -6.07 -12.08 -3.42
C ASN A 45 -5.93 -11.85 -1.90
N GLN A 46 -4.92 -11.08 -1.46
CA GLN A 46 -4.58 -10.95 -0.04
C GLN A 46 -5.36 -9.85 0.69
N GLY A 47 -6.11 -9.01 -0.03
CA GLY A 47 -6.95 -7.97 0.58
C GLY A 47 -8.32 -8.46 1.06
N ALA A 48 -8.74 -9.64 0.62
CA ALA A 48 -10.04 -10.20 0.96
C ALA A 48 -10.10 -10.72 2.41
N GLY A 49 -11.33 -10.92 2.91
CA GLY A 49 -11.56 -11.47 4.25
C GLY A 49 -11.01 -10.57 5.37
N LYS A 50 -10.01 -11.06 6.10
CA LYS A 50 -9.36 -10.29 7.18
C LYS A 50 -8.47 -9.15 6.65
N GLY A 51 -8.09 -9.19 5.37
CA GLY A 51 -7.17 -8.24 4.75
C GLY A 51 -5.70 -8.59 4.97
N PHE A 52 -4.84 -7.85 4.29
CA PHE A 52 -3.39 -7.98 4.40
C PHE A 52 -2.88 -7.10 5.54
N GLU A 53 -2.15 -7.70 6.49
CA GLU A 53 -1.56 -6.96 7.61
C GLU A 53 -0.07 -6.68 7.36
N PHE A 54 0.32 -5.41 7.48
CA PHE A 54 1.71 -4.98 7.48
C PHE A 54 2.13 -4.45 8.85
N VAL A 55 3.25 -4.95 9.38
CA VAL A 55 3.80 -4.52 10.66
C VAL A 55 4.74 -3.32 10.46
N LEU A 56 4.43 -2.19 11.09
CA LEU A 56 5.23 -0.98 11.06
C LEU A 56 6.36 -1.08 12.10
N LYS A 57 7.53 -1.54 11.66
CA LYS A 57 8.68 -1.86 12.53
C LYS A 57 9.54 -0.66 12.91
N LYS A 58 9.58 0.40 12.10
CA LYS A 58 10.47 1.55 12.25
C LYS A 58 9.68 2.85 12.35
N SER A 59 10.20 3.82 13.10
CA SER A 59 9.64 5.18 13.20
C SER A 59 10.04 6.02 11.98
N GLN A 60 9.50 5.68 10.82
CA GLN A 60 9.79 6.32 9.53
C GLN A 60 8.52 6.37 8.66
N PRO A 61 8.44 7.23 7.63
CA PRO A 61 7.35 7.16 6.67
C PRO A 61 7.43 5.86 5.84
N TYR A 62 6.27 5.22 5.67
CA TYR A 62 6.03 4.12 4.75
C TYR A 62 5.13 4.61 3.63
N PHE A 63 5.59 4.45 2.40
CA PHE A 63 4.90 4.92 1.20
C PHE A 63 4.16 3.75 0.54
N PHE A 64 2.84 3.70 0.68
CA PHE A 64 2.03 2.64 0.09
C PHE A 64 1.32 3.13 -1.16
N ALA A 65 1.22 2.26 -2.17
CA ALA A 65 0.37 2.51 -3.33
C ALA A 65 -0.15 1.21 -3.94
N CYS A 66 -1.18 1.32 -4.77
CA CYS A 66 -1.59 0.24 -5.67
C CYS A 66 -0.69 0.21 -6.91
N GLY A 67 -0.14 -0.97 -7.21
CA GLY A 67 0.73 -1.18 -8.37
C GLY A 67 0.04 -1.77 -9.59
N GLU A 68 -1.22 -2.19 -9.46
CA GLU A 68 -1.98 -2.79 -10.56
C GLU A 68 -2.16 -1.81 -11.73
N HIS A 69 -2.26 -2.38 -12.92
CA HIS A 69 -2.42 -1.64 -14.17
C HIS A 69 -1.33 -0.56 -14.39
N GLY A 70 -0.09 -0.90 -14.06
CA GLY A 70 1.04 0.03 -14.20
C GLY A 70 0.98 1.23 -13.25
N GLY A 71 0.19 1.14 -12.17
CA GLY A 71 0.06 2.20 -11.18
C GLY A 71 -0.96 3.28 -11.55
N ILE A 72 -1.94 3.00 -12.41
CA ILE A 72 -3.01 3.98 -12.75
C ILE A 72 -3.71 4.51 -11.47
N HIS A 73 -4.04 3.63 -10.52
CA HIS A 73 -4.67 4.08 -9.26
C HIS A 73 -3.74 4.93 -8.38
N CYS A 74 -2.42 4.71 -8.47
CA CYS A 74 -1.46 5.59 -7.81
C CYS A 74 -1.41 6.96 -8.50
N ASN A 75 -1.30 6.98 -9.84
CA ASN A 75 -1.15 8.21 -10.63
C ASN A 75 -2.37 9.13 -10.54
N ASN A 76 -3.57 8.54 -10.49
CA ASN A 76 -4.82 9.29 -10.30
C ASN A 76 -5.04 9.70 -8.84
N GLY A 77 -4.11 9.39 -7.93
CA GLY A 77 -4.17 9.74 -6.52
C GLY A 77 -5.18 8.95 -5.68
N THR A 78 -5.89 7.99 -6.27
CA THR A 78 -6.98 7.26 -5.61
C THR A 78 -6.50 6.15 -4.69
N MET A 79 -5.30 5.60 -4.92
CA MET A 79 -4.74 4.50 -4.12
C MET A 79 -3.26 4.69 -3.82
N LYS A 80 -2.96 5.75 -3.07
CA LYS A 80 -1.63 5.98 -2.48
C LYS A 80 -1.76 6.72 -1.16
N PHE A 81 -0.97 6.34 -0.16
CA PHE A 81 -0.95 7.03 1.12
C PHE A 81 0.36 6.80 1.88
N VAL A 82 0.60 7.64 2.88
CA VAL A 82 1.78 7.59 3.73
C VAL A 82 1.35 7.25 5.14
N VAL A 83 2.03 6.28 5.76
CA VAL A 83 1.84 5.97 7.19
C VAL A 83 3.17 6.20 7.90
N MET A 84 3.14 6.97 8.98
CA MET A 84 4.29 7.15 9.86
C MET A 84 3.88 6.73 11.28
N PRO A 85 4.37 5.59 11.80
CA PRO A 85 4.11 5.21 13.17
C PRO A 85 4.81 6.21 14.10
N LEU A 86 4.04 6.93 14.89
CA LEU A 86 4.59 7.80 15.92
C LEU A 86 4.96 6.96 17.14
N LYS A 87 6.10 7.24 17.77
CA LYS A 87 6.36 6.71 19.12
C LYS A 87 5.28 7.28 20.04
N ARG A 88 4.59 6.42 20.79
CA ARG A 88 3.71 6.87 21.86
C ARG A 88 4.56 7.69 22.83
N TRP A 89 4.17 8.95 23.05
CA TRP A 89 4.76 9.76 24.09
C TRP A 89 4.35 9.18 25.45
N PRO A 90 5.27 8.99 26.41
CA PRO A 90 4.98 8.30 27.67
C PRO A 90 4.18 9.11 28.72
N PHE A 91 3.49 10.18 28.33
CA PHE A 91 2.70 10.98 29.28
C PHE A 91 1.29 10.41 29.46
#